data_AF-A0A2V2N8K8-F1
#
_entry.id   AF-A0A2V2N8K8-F1
#
_cell.length_a   1.000
_cell.length_b   1.000
_cell.length_c   1.000
_cell.angle_alpha   90.00
_cell.angle_beta   90.00
_cell.angle_gamma   90.00
#
_symmetry.space_group_name_H-M   'P 1'
#
loop_
_entity.id
_entity.type
_entity.pdbx_description
1 polymer ?
#
loop_
_entity_poly.entity_id
_entity_poly.type
_entity_poly.pdbx_seq_one_letter_code
_entity_poly.pdbx_strand_id
1 'polypeptide(L)'
;MADCEKLEKCPFFNAYKDDEKIWPLIKGFTVLYCKGSKQDDCIRKQISSKFGADKVPVNMMPNGKALPGTGKEEWDQKVIEFLS
;
A
#
# COMPACT_ATOMS: atom_id res chain seq x y z
N MET A 1 1.16 -13.06 -15.38
CA MET A 1 1.90 -12.09 -14.54
C MET A 1 2.20 -12.80 -13.23
N ALA A 2 3.43 -12.71 -12.72
CA ALA A 2 3.74 -13.31 -11.43
C ALA A 2 3.17 -12.43 -10.31
N ASP A 3 2.64 -13.06 -9.27
CA ASP A 3 2.21 -12.36 -8.07
C ASP A 3 3.37 -11.54 -7.47
N CYS A 4 3.03 -10.44 -6.80
CA CYS A 4 3.99 -9.60 -6.11
C CYS A 4 4.77 -10.41 -5.06
N GLU A 5 6.09 -10.48 -5.23
CA GLU A 5 7.02 -11.20 -4.35
C GLU A 5 6.95 -10.77 -2.86
N LYS A 6 6.46 -9.55 -2.61
CA LYS A 6 6.36 -8.97 -1.26
C LYS A 6 4.96 -9.12 -0.65
N LEU A 7 4.01 -9.76 -1.33
CA LEU A 7 2.61 -9.81 -0.88
C LEU A 7 2.47 -10.37 0.53
N GLU A 8 3.09 -11.52 0.82
CA GLU A 8 3.02 -12.17 2.13
C GLU A 8 3.72 -11.39 3.26
N LYS A 9 4.65 -10.50 2.91
CA LYS A 9 5.40 -9.66 3.86
C LYS A 9 4.93 -8.21 3.86
N CYS A 10 3.88 -7.89 3.10
CA CYS A 10 3.39 -6.54 2.91
C CYS A 10 2.68 -6.05 4.17
N PRO A 11 3.15 -4.98 4.84
CA PRO A 11 2.52 -4.50 6.07
C PRO A 11 1.05 -4.12 5.90
N PHE A 12 0.69 -3.46 4.78
CA PHE A 12 -0.70 -3.10 4.48
C PHE A 12 -1.59 -4.34 4.30
N PHE A 13 -1.12 -5.33 3.54
CA PHE A 13 -1.90 -6.54 3.31
C PHE A 13 -2.10 -7.31 4.63
N ASN A 14 -1.04 -7.53 5.39
CA ASN A 14 -1.10 -8.28 6.64
C ASN A 14 -1.90 -7.57 7.73
N ALA A 15 -1.90 -6.23 7.76
CA ALA A 15 -2.66 -5.46 8.74
C ALA A 15 -4.18 -5.57 8.55
N TYR A 16 -4.65 -5.79 7.32
CA TYR A 16 -6.07 -5.65 7.01
C TYR A 16 -6.68 -6.83 6.25
N LYS A 17 -5.92 -7.89 5.95
CA LYS A 17 -6.45 -9.09 5.28
C LYS A 17 -7.55 -9.81 6.06
N ASP A 18 -7.52 -9.69 7.39
CA ASP A 18 -8.45 -10.33 8.31
C ASP A 18 -9.52 -9.34 8.82
N ASP A 19 -9.51 -8.08 8.36
CA ASP A 19 -10.54 -7.08 8.70
C ASP A 19 -11.74 -7.23 7.75
N GLU A 20 -12.84 -7.80 8.23
CA GLU A 20 -14.04 -8.07 7.42
C GLU A 20 -14.66 -6.82 6.80
N LYS A 21 -14.51 -5.65 7.42
CA LYS A 21 -15.10 -4.40 6.93
C LYS A 21 -14.27 -3.81 5.80
N ILE A 22 -12.95 -3.92 5.89
CA ILE A 22 -12.02 -3.28 4.97
C ILE A 22 -11.60 -4.24 3.84
N TRP A 23 -11.65 -5.55 4.09
CA TRP A 23 -11.20 -6.59 3.16
C TRP A 23 -11.79 -6.48 1.75
N PRO A 24 -13.10 -6.19 1.54
CA PRO A 24 -13.64 -6.05 0.19
C PRO A 24 -12.91 -4.99 -0.66
N LEU A 25 -12.52 -3.87 -0.04
CA LEU A 25 -11.74 -2.81 -0.68
C LEU A 25 -10.33 -3.31 -1.03
N ILE A 26 -9.66 -3.92 -0.04
CA ILE A 26 -8.27 -4.38 -0.16
C ILE A 26 -8.14 -5.50 -1.19
N LYS A 27 -9.13 -6.40 -1.27
CA LYS A 27 -9.14 -7.48 -2.26
C LYS A 27 -9.07 -6.93 -3.69
N GLY A 28 -9.83 -5.88 -3.99
CA GLY A 28 -9.77 -5.20 -5.29
C GLY A 28 -8.40 -4.59 -5.57
N PHE A 29 -7.81 -3.90 -4.59
CA PHE A 29 -6.44 -3.36 -4.73
C PHE A 29 -5.38 -4.45 -4.88
N THR A 30 -5.53 -5.58 -4.18
CA THR A 30 -4.60 -6.71 -4.27
C THR A 30 -4.62 -7.33 -5.66
N VAL A 31 -5.81 -7.53 -6.24
CA VAL A 31 -5.93 -8.02 -7.62
C VAL A 31 -5.28 -7.06 -8.62
N LEU A 32 -5.47 -5.75 -8.46
CA LEU A 32 -4.93 -4.76 -9.39
C LEU A 32 -3.42 -4.53 -9.25
N TYR A 33 -2.91 -4.37 -8.03
CA TYR A 33 -1.54 -3.92 -7.73
C TYR A 33 -0.62 -5.02 -7.21
N CYS A 34 -1.14 -6.19 -6.85
CA CYS A 34 -0.30 -7.30 -6.41
C CYS A 34 -0.33 -8.49 -7.38
N LYS A 35 -1.36 -8.62 -8.21
CA LYS A 35 -1.49 -9.74 -9.16
C LYS A 35 -1.80 -9.29 -10.59
N GLY A 36 -1.89 -7.98 -10.81
CA GLY A 36 -2.44 -7.39 -12.03
C GLY A 36 -1.50 -6.39 -12.68
N SER A 37 -2.01 -5.73 -13.72
CA SER A 37 -1.26 -4.81 -14.58
C SER A 37 -0.67 -3.60 -13.86
N LYS A 38 -1.20 -3.21 -12.69
CA LYS A 38 -0.73 -2.05 -11.92
C LYS A 38 0.33 -2.38 -10.88
N GLN A 39 0.94 -3.56 -10.96
CA GLN A 39 1.92 -4.00 -9.97
C GLN A 39 3.14 -3.09 -9.86
N ASP A 40 3.59 -2.52 -10.98
CA ASP A 40 4.72 -1.58 -11.01
C ASP A 40 4.32 -0.15 -10.61
N ASP A 41 3.02 0.15 -10.66
CA ASP A 41 2.43 1.42 -10.21
C ASP A 41 2.15 1.43 -8.69
N CYS A 42 2.52 0.38 -7.96
CA CYS A 42 2.31 0.32 -6.52
C CYS A 42 3.18 1.35 -5.79
N ILE A 43 2.58 2.46 -5.38
CA ILE A 43 3.24 3.58 -4.70
C ILE A 43 3.97 3.13 -3.43
N ARG A 44 3.43 2.14 -2.72
CA ARG A 44 4.09 1.55 -1.55
C ARG A 44 5.43 0.90 -1.90
N LYS A 45 5.55 0.24 -3.05
CA LYS A 45 6.83 -0.33 -3.54
C LYS A 45 7.80 0.80 -3.87
N GLN A 46 7.33 1.85 -4.52
CA GLN A 46 8.15 3.00 -4.91
C GLN A 46 8.72 3.72 -3.68
N ILE A 47 7.88 4.01 -2.68
CA ILE A 47 8.31 4.61 -1.41
C ILE A 47 9.28 3.68 -0.67
N SER A 48 8.96 2.38 -0.55
CA SER A 48 9.84 1.41 0.09
C SER A 48 11.22 1.35 -0.58
N SER A 49 11.27 1.46 -1.91
CA SER A 49 12.52 1.46 -2.67
C SER A 49 13.31 2.75 -2.54
N LYS A 50 12.63 3.89 -2.39
CA LYS A 50 13.26 5.22 -2.38
C LYS A 50 13.67 5.69 -0.98
N PHE A 51 12.85 5.39 0.02
CA PHE A 51 12.99 5.94 1.37
C PHE A 51 13.16 4.86 2.46
N GLY A 52 12.97 3.59 2.12
CA GLY A 52 12.99 2.49 3.09
C GLY A 52 11.58 1.98 3.43
N ALA A 53 11.50 0.71 3.81
CA ALA A 53 10.22 0.05 4.13
C ALA A 53 9.57 0.60 5.41
N ASP A 54 10.37 1.09 6.36
CA ASP A 54 9.93 1.73 7.60
C ASP A 54 9.17 3.04 7.36
N LYS A 55 9.40 3.68 6.21
CA LYS A 55 8.73 4.92 5.81
C LYS A 55 7.37 4.71 5.15
N VAL A 56 6.99 3.48 4.82
CA VAL A 56 5.69 3.19 4.21
C VAL A 56 4.62 3.09 5.30
N PRO A 57 3.66 4.04 5.38
CA PRO A 57 2.61 3.98 6.39
C PRO A 57 1.74 2.74 6.20
N VAL A 58 1.33 2.12 7.31
CA VAL A 58 0.52 0.91 7.25
C VAL A 58 -0.83 1.16 6.60
N ASN A 59 -1.44 2.34 6.82
CA ASN A 59 -2.72 2.75 6.25
C ASN A 59 -2.62 3.31 4.82
N MET A 60 -1.43 3.30 4.19
CA MET A 60 -1.28 3.73 2.81
C MET A 60 -1.71 2.63 1.84
N MET A 61 -2.68 2.95 0.98
CA MET A 61 -3.11 2.07 -0.11
C MET A 61 -2.11 2.07 -1.29
N PRO A 62 -2.13 1.04 -2.16
CA PRO A 62 -1.21 0.95 -3.31
C PRO A 62 -1.25 2.12 -4.30
N ASN A 63 -2.35 2.90 -4.31
CA ASN A 63 -2.52 4.09 -5.15
C ASN A 63 -2.02 5.40 -4.48
N GLY A 64 -1.36 5.32 -3.32
CA GLY A 64 -0.83 6.49 -2.60
C GLY A 64 -1.85 7.27 -1.76
N LYS A 65 -3.11 6.81 -1.70
CA LYS A 65 -4.13 7.40 -0.82
C LYS A 65 -4.14 6.71 0.54
N ALA A 66 -4.56 7.44 1.57
CA ALA A 66 -4.82 6.85 2.88
C ALA A 66 -6.08 5.98 2.81
N LEU A 67 -6.10 4.91 3.61
CA LEU A 67 -7.27 4.05 3.77
C LEU A 67 -8.47 4.89 4.20
N PRO A 68 -9.68 4.68 3.64
CA PRO A 68 -10.86 5.44 4.03
C PRO A 68 -11.10 5.39 5.55
N GLY A 69 -11.40 6.54 6.15
CA GLY A 69 -11.55 6.66 7.61
C GLY A 69 -10.23 6.87 8.36
N THR A 70 -9.09 6.96 7.66
CA THR A 70 -7.79 7.33 8.22
C THR A 70 -7.23 8.56 7.49
N GLY A 71 -6.25 9.24 8.10
CA GLY A 71 -5.58 10.39 7.51
C GLY A 71 -4.09 10.16 7.23
N LYS A 72 -3.38 11.25 6.95
CA LYS A 72 -1.94 11.27 6.64
C LYS A 72 -1.13 11.98 7.73
N GLU A 73 -1.72 12.18 8.91
CA GLU A 73 -1.16 13.01 9.99
C GLU A 73 0.18 12.47 10.48
N GLU A 74 0.34 11.14 10.48
CA GLU A 74 1.56 10.45 10.90
C GLU A 74 2.49 10.08 9.74
N TRP A 75 2.18 10.51 8.51
CA TRP A 75 3.01 10.19 7.35
C TRP A 75 4.24 11.09 7.35
N ASP A 76 5.41 10.49 7.07
CA ASP A 76 6.66 11.23 6.95
C ASP A 76 6.51 12.33 5.87
N GLN A 77 6.98 13.55 6.16
CA GLN A 77 6.86 14.69 5.25
C GLN A 77 7.41 14.38 3.85
N LYS A 78 8.53 13.65 3.76
CA LYS A 78 9.15 13.29 2.47
C LYS A 78 8.26 12.36 1.65
N VAL A 79 7.48 11.53 2.33
CA VAL A 79 6.49 10.66 1.69
C VAL A 79 5.32 11.49 1.17
N ILE A 80 4.87 12.49 1.91
CA ILE A 80 3.81 13.41 1.46
C ILE A 80 4.27 14.20 0.23
N GLU A 81 5.50 14.74 0.27
CA GLU A 81 6.11 15.48 -0.84
C GLU A 81 6.28 14.60 -2.09
N PHE A 82 6.62 13.32 -1.93
CA PHE A 82 6.72 12.37 -3.05
C PHE A 82 5.39 12.12 -3.77
N LEU A 83 4.26 12.31 -3.08
CA LEU A 83 2.91 12.09 -3.63
C LEU A 83 2.29 13.35 -4.25
N SER A 84 2.95 14.51 -4.06
CA SER A 84 2.51 15.82 -4.55
C SER A 84 2.97 16.04 -5.99
#